data_AF-A0A3D6EX89-F1
#
_entry.id   AF-A0A3D6EX89-F1
#
_cell.length_a   1.000
_cell.length_b   1.000
_cell.length_c   1.000
_cell.angle_alpha   90.00
_cell.angle_beta   90.00
_cell.angle_gamma   90.00
#
_symmetry.space_group_name_H-M   'P 1'
#
loop_
_entity.id
_entity.type
_entity.pdbx_description
1 polymer ?
#
loop_
_entity_poly.entity_id
_entity_poly.type
_entity_poly.pdbx_seq_one_letter_code
_entity_poly.pdbx_strand_id
1 'polypeptide(L)'
;MRKPTNPFIVSGYHSPAYFCNRESELAWLTEQFANERNAVLYSWRRMGKTALLKHFFYHLEKTNRGEGVFVDLLGTINLTEANKRIATAIVNRFGEMGSGLGVRLLKLIGAIGATVGVDPISGTPQVTFGLS
;
A
#
# COMPACT_ATOMS: atom_id res chain seq x y z
N MET A 1 -12.61 10.06 -6.81
CA MET A 1 -11.86 11.15 -6.12
C MET A 1 -12.72 12.41 -6.11
N ARG A 2 -12.77 13.16 -4.98
CA ARG A 2 -13.62 14.37 -4.81
C ARG A 2 -12.84 15.62 -5.23
N LYS A 3 -13.52 16.67 -5.70
CA LYS A 3 -12.88 17.97 -6.01
C LYS A 3 -12.37 18.62 -4.71
N PRO A 4 -11.13 19.13 -4.65
CA PRO A 4 -10.63 19.73 -3.42
C PRO A 4 -11.34 21.06 -3.16
N THR A 5 -11.73 21.30 -1.92
CA THR A 5 -12.30 22.58 -1.48
C THR A 5 -11.26 23.71 -1.53
N ASN A 6 -9.99 23.37 -1.32
CA ASN A 6 -8.86 24.29 -1.46
C ASN A 6 -8.14 24.02 -2.80
N PRO A 7 -7.99 25.04 -3.68
CA PRO A 7 -7.26 24.86 -4.94
C PRO A 7 -5.76 24.60 -4.74
N PHE A 8 -5.19 24.92 -3.57
CA PHE A 8 -3.81 24.66 -3.21
C PHE A 8 -3.69 23.42 -2.32
N ILE A 9 -3.30 22.30 -2.94
CA ILE A 9 -3.09 21.05 -2.23
C ILE A 9 -1.76 21.13 -1.50
N VAL A 10 -1.81 21.36 -0.19
CA VAL A 10 -0.62 21.57 0.65
C VAL A 10 0.09 20.27 1.04
N SER A 11 -0.58 19.13 0.99
CA SER A 11 0.01 17.85 1.38
C SER A 11 -0.65 16.64 0.74
N GLY A 12 0.13 15.56 0.64
CA GLY A 12 -0.35 14.25 0.21
C GLY A 12 -0.51 14.07 -1.30
N TYR A 13 -1.23 13.02 -1.68
CA TYR A 13 -1.60 12.72 -3.05
C TYR A 13 -3.12 12.81 -3.16
N HIS A 14 -3.61 13.61 -4.09
CA HIS A 14 -5.04 13.86 -4.26
C HIS A 14 -5.62 13.13 -5.47
N SER A 15 -5.11 13.44 -6.67
CA SER A 15 -5.50 12.80 -7.92
C SER A 15 -4.46 13.06 -9.01
N PRO A 16 -4.48 12.33 -10.13
CA PRO A 16 -3.53 12.54 -11.23
C PRO A 16 -3.53 13.97 -11.76
N ALA A 17 -4.70 14.62 -11.84
CA ALA A 17 -4.84 15.99 -12.32
C ALA A 17 -4.07 17.05 -11.51
N TYR A 18 -3.70 16.74 -10.26
CA TYR A 18 -2.91 17.63 -9.39
C TYR A 18 -1.52 17.08 -9.09
N PHE A 19 -1.14 15.97 -9.73
CA PHE A 19 0.22 15.45 -9.64
C PHE A 19 1.03 16.04 -10.79
N CYS A 20 2.13 16.71 -10.46
CA CYS A 20 2.93 17.42 -11.44
C CYS A 20 4.40 17.00 -11.34
N ASN A 21 5.08 17.13 -12.48
CA ASN A 21 6.47 16.71 -12.65
C ASN A 21 6.63 15.21 -12.32
N ARG A 22 7.85 14.67 -12.36
CA ARG A 22 8.15 13.26 -12.02
C ARG A 22 7.74 12.19 -13.04
N GLU A 23 7.49 12.58 -14.30
CA GLU A 23 7.15 11.64 -15.38
C GLU A 23 8.25 10.60 -15.64
N SER A 24 9.52 11.01 -15.57
CA SER A 24 10.66 10.10 -15.75
C SER A 24 10.76 9.07 -14.64
N GLU A 25 10.55 9.45 -13.38
CA GLU A 25 10.56 8.48 -12.28
C GLU A 25 9.33 7.58 -12.26
N LEU A 26 8.18 8.07 -12.72
CA LEU A 26 7.00 7.23 -12.93
C LEU A 26 7.24 6.18 -14.03
N ALA A 27 7.84 6.59 -15.15
CA ALA A 27 8.22 5.69 -16.22
C ALA A 27 9.22 4.64 -15.74
N TRP A 28 10.24 5.06 -14.98
CA TRP A 28 11.20 4.16 -14.36
C TRP A 28 10.54 3.14 -13.42
N LEU A 29 9.64 3.58 -12.52
CA LEU A 29 8.90 2.67 -11.64
C LEU A 29 8.06 1.65 -12.43
N THR A 30 7.42 2.10 -13.51
CA THR A 30 6.64 1.24 -14.40
C THR A 30 7.50 0.19 -15.09
N GLU A 31 8.71 0.56 -15.51
CA GLU A 31 9.69 -0.35 -16.08
C GLU A 31 10.20 -1.37 -15.05
N GLN A 32 10.49 -0.93 -13.81
CA GLN A 32 10.88 -1.85 -12.73
C GLN A 32 9.79 -2.89 -12.47
N PHE A 33 8.53 -2.44 -12.39
CA PHE A 33 7.38 -3.31 -12.18
C PHE A 33 7.17 -4.30 -13.34
N ALA A 34 7.26 -3.84 -14.58
CA ALA A 34 7.10 -4.70 -15.76
C ALA A 34 8.17 -5.81 -15.86
N ASN A 35 9.34 -5.60 -15.24
CA ASN A 35 10.43 -6.56 -15.20
C ASN A 35 10.53 -7.31 -13.86
N GLU A 36 9.51 -7.24 -13.01
CA GLU A 36 9.45 -7.91 -11.70
C GLU A 36 10.66 -7.59 -10.79
N ARG A 37 11.17 -6.35 -10.86
CA ARG A 37 12.35 -5.90 -10.11
C ARG A 37 11.98 -5.20 -8.81
N ASN A 38 12.80 -5.42 -7.78
CA ASN A 38 12.78 -4.63 -6.56
C ASN A 38 13.38 -3.24 -6.82
N ALA A 39 12.69 -2.19 -6.36
CA ALA A 39 13.08 -0.81 -6.60
C ALA A 39 13.24 -0.02 -5.29
N VAL A 40 14.26 0.83 -5.21
CA VAL A 40 14.49 1.75 -4.10
C VAL A 40 14.38 3.18 -4.60
N LEU A 41 13.47 3.96 -4.00
CA LEU A 41 13.31 5.38 -4.30
C LEU A 41 13.90 6.24 -3.16
N TYR A 42 14.96 6.98 -3.45
CA TYR A 42 15.62 7.85 -2.48
C TYR A 42 15.68 9.30 -2.98
N SER A 43 15.57 10.26 -2.06
CA SER A 43 15.72 11.70 -2.28
C SER A 43 15.57 12.43 -0.95
N TRP A 44 15.81 13.75 -0.93
CA TRP A 44 15.59 14.60 0.25
C TRP A 44 14.15 14.54 0.79
N ARG A 45 13.96 14.95 2.05
CA ARG A 45 12.61 15.04 2.66
C ARG A 45 11.72 16.00 1.86
N ARG A 46 10.41 15.72 1.87
CA ARG A 46 9.37 16.52 1.19
C ARG A 46 9.47 16.61 -0.34
N MET A 47 10.25 15.75 -0.99
CA MET A 47 10.32 15.63 -2.46
C MET A 47 9.18 14.81 -3.09
N GLY A 48 8.09 14.53 -2.36
CA GLY A 48 6.91 13.86 -2.93
C GLY A 48 7.03 12.36 -3.21
N LYS A 49 8.01 11.64 -2.66
CA LYS A 49 8.19 10.18 -2.88
C LYS A 49 6.93 9.36 -2.63
N THR A 50 6.27 9.57 -1.49
CA THR A 50 5.01 8.87 -1.15
C THR A 50 3.90 9.22 -2.13
N ALA A 51 3.83 10.46 -2.60
CA ALA A 51 2.84 10.85 -3.61
C ALA A 51 3.12 10.22 -4.98
N LEU A 52 4.39 10.09 -5.37
CA LEU A 52 4.79 9.37 -6.58
C LEU A 52 4.38 7.89 -6.53
N LEU A 53 4.62 7.19 -5.42
CA LEU A 53 4.18 5.80 -5.26
C LEU A 53 2.65 5.65 -5.34
N LYS A 54 1.90 6.54 -4.70
CA LYS A 54 0.43 6.55 -4.79
C LYS A 54 -0.06 6.86 -6.22
N HIS A 55 0.62 7.76 -6.93
CA HIS A 55 0.34 8.05 -8.33
C HIS A 55 0.62 6.84 -9.23
N PHE A 56 1.72 6.12 -8.98
CA PHE A 56 2.03 4.87 -9.65
C PHE A 56 0.96 3.80 -9.41
N PHE A 57 0.54 3.59 -8.16
CA PHE A 57 -0.54 2.64 -7.83
C PHE A 57 -1.86 2.99 -8.51
N TYR A 58 -2.21 4.28 -8.58
CA TYR A 58 -3.39 4.73 -9.31
C TYR A 58 -3.38 4.24 -10.78
N HIS A 59 -2.25 4.35 -11.47
CA HIS A 59 -2.15 3.91 -12.87
C HIS A 59 -2.16 2.40 -13.02
N LEU A 60 -1.49 1.66 -12.12
CA LEU A 60 -1.54 0.20 -12.10
C LEU A 60 -2.98 -0.31 -11.96
N GLU A 61 -3.73 0.22 -11.00
CA GLU A 61 -5.10 -0.18 -10.72
C GLU A 61 -6.05 0.24 -11.85
N LYS A 62 -5.91 1.48 -12.35
CA LYS A 62 -6.71 1.98 -13.47
C LYS A 62 -6.53 1.18 -14.76
N THR A 63 -5.33 0.65 -14.98
CA THR A 63 -5.02 -0.19 -16.16
C THR A 63 -5.20 -1.68 -15.89
N ASN A 64 -5.69 -2.05 -14.69
CA ASN A 64 -5.86 -3.43 -14.25
C ASN A 64 -4.59 -4.28 -14.39
N ARG A 65 -3.41 -3.66 -14.25
CA ARG A 65 -2.10 -4.31 -14.36
C ARG A 65 -1.58 -4.85 -13.03
N GLY A 66 -2.15 -4.40 -11.92
CA GLY A 66 -1.80 -4.85 -10.59
C GLY A 66 -2.47 -4.02 -9.50
N GLU A 67 -2.41 -4.54 -8.27
CA GLU A 67 -2.88 -3.87 -7.07
C GLU A 67 -1.72 -3.59 -6.11
N GLY A 68 -1.73 -2.43 -5.47
CA GLY A 68 -0.67 -2.01 -4.55
C GLY A 68 -1.12 -2.00 -3.09
N VAL A 69 -0.27 -2.48 -2.19
CA VAL A 69 -0.39 -2.25 -0.74
C VAL A 69 0.66 -1.25 -0.32
N PHE A 70 0.21 -0.15 0.29
CA PHE A 70 1.11 0.84 0.90
C PHE A 70 1.23 0.57 2.40
N VAL A 71 2.46 0.42 2.89
CA VAL A 71 2.75 0.22 4.32
C VAL A 71 3.70 1.30 4.81
N ASP A 72 3.29 2.05 5.84
CA ASP A 72 4.16 3.01 6.52
C ASP A 72 4.83 2.37 7.74
N LEU A 73 6.14 2.14 7.60
CA LEU A 73 6.98 1.57 8.64
C LEU A 73 7.63 2.65 9.54
N LEU A 74 7.33 3.94 9.33
CA LEU A 74 7.85 4.98 10.21
C LEU A 74 7.33 4.77 11.65
N GLY A 75 8.26 4.71 12.59
CA GLY A 75 7.98 4.53 14.01
C GLY A 75 7.79 3.07 14.45
N THR A 76 8.04 2.07 13.61
CA THR A 76 8.16 0.68 14.06
C THR A 76 9.54 0.46 14.69
N ILE A 77 9.58 -0.12 15.88
CA ILE A 77 10.83 -0.32 16.63
C ILE A 77 11.40 -1.74 16.55
N ASN A 78 10.60 -2.70 16.09
CA ASN A 78 11.01 -4.09 15.95
C ASN A 78 10.30 -4.80 14.78
N LEU A 79 10.79 -6.00 14.46
CA LEU A 79 10.26 -6.81 13.36
C LEU A 79 8.81 -7.24 13.60
N THR A 80 8.42 -7.53 14.84
CA THR A 80 7.06 -7.92 15.19
C THR A 80 6.05 -6.81 14.87
N GLU A 81 6.37 -5.56 15.19
CA GLU A 81 5.56 -4.40 14.83
C GLU A 81 5.50 -4.16 13.34
N ALA A 82 6.63 -4.30 12.64
CA ALA A 82 6.67 -4.20 11.18
C ALA A 82 5.78 -5.26 10.53
N ASN A 83 5.89 -6.52 10.95
CA ASN A 83 5.04 -7.62 10.50
C ASN A 83 3.56 -7.34 10.76
N LYS A 84 3.23 -6.82 11.95
CA LYS A 84 1.85 -6.43 12.30
C LYS A 84 1.30 -5.34 11.40
N ARG A 85 2.09 -4.31 11.11
CA ARG A 85 1.67 -3.25 10.18
C ARG A 85 1.48 -3.76 8.76
N ILE A 86 2.39 -4.61 8.26
CA ILE A 86 2.29 -5.20 6.93
C ILE A 86 1.02 -6.07 6.82
N ALA A 87 0.82 -7.00 7.76
CA ALA A 87 -0.33 -7.89 7.74
C ALA A 87 -1.66 -7.11 7.85
N THR A 88 -1.73 -6.11 8.73
CA THR A 88 -2.92 -5.26 8.89
C THR A 88 -3.22 -4.49 7.60
N ALA A 89 -2.20 -3.92 6.94
CA ALA A 89 -2.37 -3.19 5.68
C ALA A 89 -2.87 -4.10 4.55
N ILE A 90 -2.35 -5.33 4.49
CA ILE A 90 -2.80 -6.35 3.55
C ILE A 90 -4.27 -6.71 3.80
N VAL A 91 -4.62 -7.03 5.05
CA VAL A 91 -5.97 -7.44 5.44
C VAL A 91 -6.98 -6.32 5.19
N ASN A 92 -6.64 -5.07 5.51
CA ASN A 92 -7.53 -3.94 5.24
C ASN A 92 -7.75 -3.71 3.75
N ARG A 93 -6.76 -4.04 2.90
CA ARG A 93 -6.89 -3.87 1.45
C ARG A 93 -7.66 -5.01 0.79
N PHE A 94 -7.46 -6.24 1.24
CA PHE A 94 -7.89 -7.44 0.54
C PHE A 94 -8.84 -8.36 1.33
N GLY A 95 -9.08 -8.08 2.61
CA GLY A 95 -9.89 -8.93 3.50
C GLY A 95 -11.37 -8.98 3.13
N GLU A 96 -11.90 -7.93 2.51
CA GLU A 96 -13.28 -7.89 2.02
C GLU A 96 -13.42 -8.39 0.57
N MET A 97 -12.31 -8.49 -0.16
CA MET A 97 -12.31 -9.04 -1.52
C MET A 97 -12.43 -10.56 -1.44
N GLY A 98 -13.65 -11.07 -1.63
CA GLY A 98 -13.95 -12.50 -1.83
C GLY A 98 -13.33 -13.12 -3.09
N SER A 99 -12.22 -12.59 -3.59
CA SER A 99 -11.49 -13.05 -4.77
C SER A 99 -10.28 -13.92 -4.37
N GLY A 100 -9.84 -14.78 -5.28
CA GLY A 100 -8.74 -15.74 -5.03
C GLY A 100 -7.40 -15.12 -4.61
N LEU A 101 -7.21 -13.81 -4.85
CA LEU A 101 -6.00 -13.07 -4.44
C LEU A 101 -5.97 -12.84 -2.92
N GLY A 102 -7.11 -12.48 -2.32
CA GLY A 102 -7.24 -12.27 -0.87
C GLY A 102 -6.95 -13.55 -0.09
N VAL A 103 -7.46 -14.69 -0.56
CA VAL A 103 -7.19 -16.01 0.04
C VAL A 103 -5.70 -16.37 0.00
N ARG A 104 -5.02 -16.11 -1.12
CA ARG A 104 -3.56 -16.34 -1.23
C ARG A 104 -2.77 -15.44 -0.29
N LEU A 105 -3.17 -14.19 -0.14
CA LEU A 105 -2.52 -13.24 0.76
C LEU A 105 -2.74 -13.59 2.24
N LEU A 106 -3.94 -14.03 2.61
CA LEU A 106 -4.24 -14.54 3.95
C LEU A 106 -3.39 -15.77 4.29
N LYS A 107 -3.12 -16.67 3.33
CA LYS A 107 -2.17 -17.78 3.52
C LYS A 107 -0.74 -17.28 3.75
N LEU A 108 -0.33 -16.24 3.03
CA LEU A 108 0.99 -15.61 3.18
C LEU A 108 1.14 -14.94 4.56
N ILE A 109 0.07 -14.33 5.06
CA ILE A 109 -0.01 -13.79 6.43
C ILE A 109 0.09 -14.91 7.48
N GLY A 110 -0.54 -16.05 7.24
CA GLY A 110 -0.37 -17.24 8.08
C GLY A 110 1.09 -17.71 8.15
N ALA A 111 1.83 -17.65 7.03
CA ALA A 111 3.23 -18.05 6.97
C ALA A 111 4.19 -17.15 7.75
N ILE A 112 3.81 -15.88 8.02
CA ILE A 112 4.60 -14.94 8.84
C ILE A 112 4.20 -14.97 10.33
N GLY A 113 3.40 -15.96 10.76
CA GLY A 113 2.98 -16.13 12.15
C GLY A 113 1.83 -15.22 12.60
N ALA A 114 1.09 -14.62 11.66
CA ALA A 114 -0.11 -13.85 11.99
C ALA A 114 -1.37 -14.69 11.77
N THR A 115 -2.27 -14.64 12.75
CA THR A 115 -3.62 -15.18 12.69
C THR A 115 -4.60 -14.06 12.38
N VAL A 116 -5.41 -14.24 11.33
CA VAL A 116 -6.47 -13.30 10.98
C VAL A 116 -7.76 -13.77 11.62
N GLY A 117 -8.28 -12.97 12.56
CA GLY A 117 -9.61 -13.11 13.15
C GLY A 117 -10.57 -12.06 12.59
N VAL A 118 -11.85 -12.17 12.92
CA VAL A 118 -12.86 -11.13 12.63
C VAL A 118 -13.36 -10.60 13.95
N ASP A 119 -13.37 -9.28 14.12
CA ASP A 119 -13.93 -8.66 15.32
C ASP A 119 -15.46 -8.83 15.33
N PRO A 120 -16.03 -9.52 16.33
CA PRO A 120 -17.45 -9.81 16.38
C PRO A 120 -18.36 -8.58 16.58
N ILE A 121 -17.81 -7.42 16.95
CA ILE A 121 -18.57 -6.18 17.13
C ILE A 121 -18.55 -5.32 15.85
N SER A 122 -17.39 -5.21 15.20
CA SER A 122 -17.22 -4.34 14.04
C SER A 122 -17.28 -5.06 12.68
N GLY A 123 -17.21 -6.39 12.66
CA GLY A 123 -17.10 -7.19 11.43
C GLY A 123 -15.78 -6.99 10.68
N THR A 124 -14.85 -6.19 11.23
CA THR A 124 -13.58 -5.90 10.58
C THR A 124 -12.58 -7.02 10.82
N PRO A 125 -11.79 -7.40 9.80
CA PRO A 125 -10.78 -8.41 9.97
C PRO A 125 -9.61 -7.86 10.81
N GLN A 126 -9.33 -8.51 11.94
CA GLN A 126 -8.25 -8.16 12.86
C GLN A 126 -7.10 -9.16 12.77
N VAL A 127 -5.86 -8.65 12.89
CA VAL A 127 -4.66 -9.49 12.86
C VAL A 127 -4.07 -9.62 14.26
N THR A 128 -4.04 -10.85 14.77
CA THR A 128 -3.38 -11.24 16.02
C THR A 128 -2.10 -11.99 15.70
N PHE A 129 -1.03 -11.74 16.44
CA PHE A 129 0.20 -12.51 16.32
C PHE A 129 0.28 -13.42 17.55
N GLY A 130 0.20 -14.73 17.34
CA GLY A 130 0.36 -15.72 18.38
C GLY A 130 1.83 -16.07 18.52
N LEU A 131 2.38 -15.98 19.73
CA LEU A 131 3.60 -16.70 20.08
C LEU A 131 3.24 -18.19 20.07
N SER A 132 3.67 -18.91 19.04
CA SER A 132 3.92 -20.35 19.16
C SER A 132 5.39 -20.54 19.50
#